data_AF-G2EGC5-F1
#
_entry.id   AF-G2EGC5-F1
#
_cell.length_a   1.000
_cell.length_b   1.000
_cell.length_c   1.000
_cell.angle_alpha   90.00
_cell.angle_beta   90.00
_cell.angle_gamma   90.00
#
_symmetry.space_group_name_H-M   'P 1'
#
loop_
_entity.id
_entity.type
_entity.pdbx_description
1 polymer ?
#
loop_
_entity_poly.entity_id
_entity_poly.type
_entity_poly.pdbx_seq_one_letter_code
_entity_poly.pdbx_strand_id
1 'polypeptide(L)' 'MERTEIINFEPLQYIVEGNMVVVLGREHQKVKRSGRELKQDWVQIYTVENDLITKMEEFATSEEVKK' A
#
# COMPACT_ATOMS: atom_id res chain seq x y z
N MET A 1 -1.42 7.82 -21.20
CA MET A 1 -1.16 7.67 -19.76
C MET A 1 -2.25 6.78 -19.20
N GLU A 2 -1.90 5.57 -18.76
CA GLU A 2 -2.87 4.60 -18.24
C GLU A 2 -3.47 5.15 -16.93
N ARG A 3 -4.76 5.47 -16.94
CA ARG A 3 -5.48 5.89 -15.74
C ARG A 3 -5.82 4.63 -14.95
N THR A 4 -4.93 4.19 -14.07
CA THR A 4 -5.25 3.19 -13.06
C THR A 4 -6.16 3.83 -12.01
N GLU A 5 -7.24 3.16 -11.64
CA GLU A 5 -8.15 3.60 -10.57
C GLU A 5 -7.94 2.70 -9.36
N ILE A 6 -7.57 3.30 -8.23
CA ILE A 6 -7.50 2.60 -6.96
C ILE A 6 -8.94 2.40 -6.50
N ILE A 7 -9.41 1.16 -6.52
CA ILE A 7 -10.75 0.78 -6.06
C ILE A 7 -10.76 0.72 -4.54
N ASN A 8 -9.72 0.13 -3.96
CA ASN A 8 -9.60 -0.03 -2.52
C ASN A 8 -8.13 0.11 -2.09
N PHE A 9 -7.93 0.78 -0.97
CA PHE A 9 -6.65 0.89 -0.28
C PHE A 9 -6.93 0.69 1.20
N GLU A 10 -6.52 -0.45 1.73
CA GLU A 10 -6.98 -0.93 3.03
C GLU A 10 -5.79 -1.28 3.93
N PRO A 11 -5.60 -0.55 5.05
CA PRO A 11 -4.68 -0.99 6.10
C PRO A 11 -5.29 -2.18 6.84
N LEU A 12 -4.52 -3.25 6.97
CA LEU A 12 -4.93 -4.51 7.62
C LEU A 12 -4.43 -4.60 9.06
N GLN A 13 -3.24 -4.08 9.33
CA GLN A 13 -2.61 -4.15 10.64
C GLN A 13 -1.68 -2.98 10.88
N TYR A 14 -1.64 -2.54 12.14
CA TYR A 14 -0.68 -1.56 12.64
C TYR A 14 0.19 -2.24 13.70
N ILE A 15 1.51 -2.11 13.55
CA ILE A 15 2.51 -2.57 14.51
C ILE A 15 3.32 -1.34 14.93
N VAL A 16 3.36 -1.06 16.22
CA VAL A 16 4.01 0.14 16.77
C VAL A 16 5.14 -0.26 17.69
N GLU A 17 6.32 0.29 17.45
CA GLU A 17 7.51 0.10 18.28
C GLU A 17 8.28 1.42 18.39
N GLY A 18 8.31 2.02 19.59
CA GLY A 18 8.95 3.31 19.81
C GLY A 18 8.35 4.41 18.93
N ASN A 19 9.18 5.04 18.11
CA ASN A 19 8.79 6.09 17.16
C ASN A 19 8.48 5.54 15.76
N MET A 20 8.37 4.22 15.60
CA MET A 20 8.12 3.57 14.33
C MET A 20 6.71 2.98 14.29
N VAL A 21 6.02 3.18 13.15
CA VAL A 21 4.73 2.57 12.85
C VAL A 21 4.86 1.79 11.55
N VAL A 22 4.68 0.47 11.63
CA VAL A 22 4.60 -0.41 10.46
C VAL A 22 3.12 -0.68 10.17
N VAL A 23 2.71 -0.39 8.95
CA VAL A 23 1.36 -0.64 8.44
C VAL A 23 1.44 -1.73 7.38
N LEU A 24 0.77 -2.85 7.64
CA LEU A 24 0.53 -3.88 6.64
C LEU A 24 -0.78 -3.55 5.97
N GLY A 25 -0.84 -3.63 4.65
CA GLY A 25 -2.08 -3.40 3.93
C GLY A 25 -2.10 -4.01 2.56
N ARG A 26 -3.19 -3.76 1.86
CA ARG A 26 -3.38 -4.20 0.49
C ARG A 26 -4.13 -3.17 -0.32
N GLU A 27 -3.91 -3.21 -1.61
CA GLU A 27 -4.61 -2.39 -2.56
C GLU A 27 -5.24 -3.24 -3.66
N HIS A 28 -6.37 -2.75 -4.15
CA HIS A 28 -7.05 -3.29 -5.30
C HIS A 28 -7.21 -2.18 -6.33
N GLN A 29 -6.58 -2.37 -7.49
CA GLN A 29 -6.54 -1.41 -8.57
C GLN A 29 -7.23 -2.00 -9.81
N LYS A 30 -7.88 -1.14 -10.60
CA LYS A 30 -8.43 -1.50 -11.91
C LYS A 30 -7.79 -0.69 -13.02
N VAL A 31 -7.24 -1.41 -14.00
CA VAL A 31 -6.64 -0.80 -15.19
C VAL A 31 -7.76 -0.48 -16.18
N LYS A 32 -8.07 0.82 -16.37
CA LYS A 32 -9.22 1.26 -17.20
C LYS A 32 -9.21 0.74 -18.63
N ARG A 33 -8.01 0.54 -19.21
CA ARG A 33 -7.86 0.14 -20.63
C ARG A 33 -8.15 -1.34 -20.86
N SER A 34 -7.75 -2.21 -19.93
CA SER A 34 -7.84 -3.67 -20.08
C SER A 34 -8.95 -4.28 -19.24
N GLY A 35 -9.52 -3.51 -18.29
CA GLY A 35 -10.46 -4.01 -17.30
C GLY A 35 -9.83 -4.99 -16.29
N ARG A 36 -8.51 -5.19 -16.34
CA ARG A 36 -7.78 -6.09 -15.44
C ARG A 36 -7.80 -5.51 -14.03
N GLU A 37 -8.06 -6.40 -13.07
CA GLU A 37 -7.92 -6.14 -11.64
C GLU A 37 -6.52 -6.56 -11.20
N LEU A 38 -5.82 -5.66 -10.50
CA LEU A 38 -4.52 -5.91 -9.88
C LEU A 38 -4.71 -5.82 -8.37
N LYS A 39 -4.27 -6.85 -7.65
CA LYS A 39 -4.21 -6.84 -6.20
C LYS A 39 -2.76 -6.86 -5.78
N GLN A 40 -2.41 -6.04 -4.80
CA GLN A 40 -1.05 -5.89 -4.31
C GLN A 40 -1.08 -5.78 -2.79
N ASP A 41 -0.27 -6.59 -2.12
CA ASP A 41 0.00 -6.41 -0.69
C ASP A 41 1.20 -5.46 -0.54
N TRP A 42 1.15 -4.63 0.49
CA TRP A 42 2.16 -3.61 0.79
C TRP A 42 2.46 -3.51 2.28
N VAL A 43 3.65 -3.00 2.57
CA VAL A 43 4.13 -2.63 3.90
C VAL A 43 4.61 -1.19 3.84
N GLN A 44 4.03 -0.32 4.65
CA GLN A 44 4.48 1.05 4.83
C GLN A 44 5.09 1.20 6.22
N ILE A 45 6.28 1.77 6.31
CA ILE A 45 7.00 2.01 7.56
C ILE A 45 7.15 3.51 7.72
N TYR A 46 6.63 4.04 8.83
CA TYR A 46 6.70 5.45 9.19
C TYR A 46 7.60 5.63 10.41
N THR A 47 8.46 6.65 10.38
CA THR A 47 9.12 7.19 11.57
C THR A 47 8.40 8.48 11.96
N VAL A 48 8.01 8.60 13.23
CA VAL A 48 7.25 9.74 13.77
C VAL A 48 8.06 10.43 14.87
N GLU A 49 8.42 11.69 14.67
CA GLU A 49 9.12 12.50 15.66
C GLU A 49 8.41 13.83 15.85
N ASN A 50 8.25 14.28 17.10
CA ASN A 50 7.52 15.50 17.44
C ASN A 50 6.13 15.56 16.78
N ASP A 51 5.38 14.45 16.86
CA ASP A 51 4.05 14.27 16.27
C ASP A 51 3.97 14.44 14.74
N LEU A 52 5.11 14.38 14.04
CA LEU A 52 5.21 14.50 12.59
C LEU A 52 5.88 13.26 11.98
N ILE A 53 5.44 12.85 10.80
CA ILE A 53 6.12 11.82 10.01
C ILE A 53 7.42 12.40 9.46
N THR A 54 8.56 11.85 9.87
CA THR A 54 9.90 12.28 9.44
C THR A 54 10.53 11.35 8.39
N LYS A 55 10.08 10.10 8.30
CA LYS A 55 10.49 9.13 7.29
C LYS A 55 9.31 8.25 6.87
N MET A 56 9.27 7.88 5.59
CA MET A 56 8.37 6.88 5.05
C MET A 56 9.13 5.97 4.09
N GLU A 57 8.95 4.66 4.26
CA GLU A 57 9.42 3.62 3.34
C GLU A 57 8.24 2.73 2.96
N GLU A 58 8.17 2.31 1.70
CA GLU A 58 7.12 1.42 1.21
C GLU A 58 7.76 0.23 0.49
N PHE A 59 7.25 -0.95 0.78
CA PHE A 59 7.61 -2.21 0.15
C PHE A 59 6.32 -2.85 -0.36
N ALA A 60 6.26 -3.17 -1.64
CA ALA A 60 5.06 -3.76 -2.23
C ALA A 60 5.41 -4.92 -3.16
N THR A 61 4.55 -5.93 -3.21
CA THR A 61 4.68 -7.06 -4.12
C THR A 61 3.47 -7.10 -5.03
N SER A 62 3.72 -6.98 -6.34
CA SER A 62 2.68 -7.16 -7.34
C SER A 62 2.53 -8.65 -7.66
N GLU A 63 1.34 -9.20 -7.44
CA GLU A 63 0.97 -10.49 -7.98
C GLU A 63 0.13 -10.26 -9.24
N GLU A 64 0.63 -10.67 -10.42
CA GLU A 64 -0.22 -10.78 -11.60
C GLU A 64 -1.13 -12.00 -11.42
N VAL A 65 -2.40 -11.77 -11.08
CA VAL A 65 -3.43 -12.81 -11.11
C VAL A 65 -3.58 -13.32 -12.54
N LYS A 66 -2.93 -14.45 -12.87
CA LYS A 66 -3.14 -15.17 -14.12
C LYS A 66 -4.44 -15.96 -14.03
N LYS A 67 -5.32 -15.73 -15.01
CA LYS A 67 -6.60 -16.44 -15.19
C LYS A 67 -6.39 -17.90 -15.56
#